data_AF-W5T8T9-F1
#
_entry.id   AF-W5T8T9-F1
#
_cell.length_a   1.000
_cell.length_b   1.000
_cell.length_c   1.000
_cell.angle_alpha   90.00
_cell.angle_beta   90.00
_cell.angle_gamma   90.00
#
_symmetry.space_group_name_H-M   'P 1'
#
loop_
_entity.id
_entity.type
_entity.pdbx_description
1 polymer ?
#
loop_
_entity_poly.entity_id
_entity_poly.type
_entity_poly.pdbx_seq_one_letter_code
_entity_poly.pdbx_strand_id
1 'polypeptide(L)'
;MSGQQISNEAQSTSQAQTDMGNSVDQIRATISRVTEAVDSAKRGWQGSAFDACNKAAGDWDEEAARLNKILDELTAEVGHGNKTYTGLENENENEFRTLISQTGGMTNLSA
;
A
#
# COMPACT_ATOMS: atom_id res chain seq x y z
N MET A 1 30.81 -3.37 0.36
CA MET A 1 30.03 -2.24 -0.17
C MET A 1 28.63 -2.66 -0.61
N SER A 2 28.43 -3.86 -1.15
CA SER A 2 27.11 -4.38 -1.58
C SER A 2 26.10 -4.62 -0.46
N GLY A 3 26.49 -5.18 0.69
CA GLY A 3 25.54 -5.45 1.79
C GLY A 3 24.94 -4.21 2.47
N GLN A 4 25.56 -3.04 2.29
CA GLN A 4 25.09 -1.78 2.87
C GLN A 4 24.06 -1.08 1.97
N GLN A 5 24.09 -1.31 0.65
CA GLN A 5 23.09 -0.80 -0.29
C GLN A 5 21.77 -1.58 -0.18
N ILE A 6 21.84 -2.91 -0.10
CA ILE A 6 20.66 -3.79 0.01
C ILE A 6 19.83 -3.47 1.27
N SER A 7 20.48 -3.29 2.42
CA SER A 7 19.79 -2.97 3.68
C SER A 7 19.07 -1.61 3.64
N ASN A 8 19.63 -0.63 2.94
CA ASN A 8 19.00 0.68 2.78
C ASN A 8 17.77 0.63 1.85
N GLU A 9 17.82 -0.22 0.82
CA GLU A 9 16.73 -0.39 -0.15
C GLU A 9 15.52 -1.10 0.51
N ALA A 10 15.75 -2.13 1.31
CA ALA A 10 14.74 -2.79 2.14
C ALA A 10 14.04 -1.82 3.11
N GLN A 11 14.84 -1.02 3.81
CA GLN A 11 14.33 -0.02 4.75
C GLN A 11 13.50 1.05 4.03
N SER A 12 13.96 1.53 2.87
CA SER A 12 13.22 2.53 2.08
C SER A 12 11.89 1.99 1.55
N THR A 13 11.84 0.72 1.15
CA THR A 13 10.62 0.05 0.67
C THR A 13 9.59 -0.11 1.77
N SER A 14 10.02 -0.53 2.97
CA SER A 14 9.14 -0.65 4.14
C SER A 14 8.57 0.71 4.60
N GLN A 15 9.39 1.75 4.55
CA GLN A 15 8.95 3.11 4.85
C GLN A 15 7.92 3.59 3.82
N ALA A 16 8.16 3.40 2.53
CA ALA A 16 7.23 3.75 1.47
C ALA A 16 5.88 3.02 1.61
N GLN A 17 5.88 1.75 2.02
CA GLN A 17 4.64 1.02 2.35
C GLN A 17 3.89 1.68 3.51
N THR A 18 4.59 2.04 4.58
CA THR A 18 3.99 2.68 5.74
C THR A 18 3.36 4.03 5.35
N ASP A 19 4.06 4.82 4.57
CA ASP A 19 3.59 6.12 4.10
C ASP A 19 2.40 5.99 3.15
N MET A 20 2.40 4.97 2.28
CA MET A 20 1.26 4.64 1.41
C MET A 20 0.04 4.19 2.23
N GLY A 21 0.21 3.32 3.24
CA GLY A 21 -0.87 2.90 4.13
C GLY A 21 -1.48 4.09 4.88
N ASN A 22 -0.63 4.95 5.44
CA ASN A 22 -1.07 6.19 6.10
C ASN A 22 -1.85 7.11 5.14
N SER A 23 -1.39 7.22 3.89
CA SER A 23 -2.06 8.03 2.87
C SER A 23 -3.43 7.45 2.49
N VAL A 24 -3.52 6.13 2.35
CA VAL A 24 -4.79 5.43 2.09
C VAL A 24 -5.78 5.68 3.23
N ASP A 25 -5.34 5.58 4.49
CA ASP A 25 -6.19 5.83 5.65
C ASP A 25 -6.69 7.28 5.70
N GLN A 26 -5.85 8.24 5.35
CA GLN A 26 -6.24 9.66 5.24
C GLN A 26 -7.28 9.89 4.13
N ILE A 27 -7.12 9.22 2.98
CA ILE A 27 -8.07 9.31 1.88
C ILE A 27 -9.42 8.70 2.31
N ARG A 28 -9.41 7.53 2.97
CA ARG A 28 -10.63 6.90 3.52
C ARG A 28 -11.35 7.83 4.50
N ALA A 29 -10.60 8.42 5.43
CA ALA A 29 -11.17 9.38 6.37
C ALA A 29 -11.80 10.59 5.66
N THR A 30 -11.20 11.04 4.56
CA THR A 30 -11.72 12.14 3.75
C THR A 30 -13.01 11.73 3.03
N ILE A 31 -13.05 10.54 2.42
CA ILE A 31 -14.26 9.99 1.79
C ILE A 31 -15.39 9.92 2.81
N SER A 32 -15.14 9.37 4.01
CA SER A 32 -16.16 9.29 5.06
C SER A 32 -16.72 10.66 5.46
N ARG A 33 -15.87 11.68 5.61
CA ARG A 33 -16.32 13.05 5.93
C ARG A 33 -17.20 13.64 4.83
N VAL A 34 -16.87 13.38 3.56
CA VAL A 34 -17.70 13.85 2.44
C VAL A 34 -19.04 13.13 2.44
N THR A 35 -19.07 11.81 2.66
CA THR A 35 -20.32 11.05 2.81
C THR A 35 -21.19 11.59 3.94
N GLU A 36 -20.62 11.86 5.12
CA GLU A 36 -21.35 12.46 6.24
C GLU A 36 -21.91 13.85 5.88
N ALA A 37 -21.16 14.67 5.15
CA ALA A 37 -21.62 15.97 4.69
C ALA A 37 -22.79 15.86 3.69
N VAL A 38 -22.71 14.91 2.76
CA VAL A 38 -23.78 14.61 1.79
C VAL A 38 -25.05 14.13 2.49
N ASP A 39 -24.93 13.21 3.45
CA ASP A 39 -26.06 12.70 4.24
C ASP A 39 -26.70 13.77 5.13
N SER A 40 -25.88 14.66 5.69
CA SER A 40 -26.36 15.82 6.44
C SER A 40 -27.15 16.78 5.54
N ALA A 41 -26.63 17.06 4.35
CA ALA A 41 -27.27 17.95 3.38
C ALA A 41 -28.61 17.38 2.88
N LYS A 42 -28.69 16.07 2.64
CA LYS A 42 -29.94 15.36 2.26
C LYS A 42 -31.11 15.65 3.20
N ARG A 43 -30.87 15.76 4.52
CA ARG A 43 -31.94 16.00 5.52
C ARG A 43 -32.56 17.40 5.42
N GLY A 44 -31.85 18.37 4.83
CA GLY A 44 -32.31 19.76 4.74
C GLY A 44 -33.09 20.09 3.48
N TRP A 45 -33.15 19.18 2.50
CA TRP A 45 -33.67 19.47 1.17
C TRP A 45 -35.13 19.01 0.98
N GLN A 46 -35.95 19.85 0.34
CA GLN A 46 -37.36 19.59 0.08
C GLN A 46 -37.74 20.01 -1.35
N GLY A 47 -38.79 19.39 -1.91
CA GLY A 47 -39.32 19.72 -3.24
C GLY A 47 -38.43 19.22 -4.39
N SER A 48 -38.44 19.88 -5.55
CA SER A 48 -37.64 19.47 -6.73
C SER A 48 -36.13 19.47 -6.50
N ALA A 49 -35.64 20.23 -5.51
CA ALA A 49 -34.24 20.17 -5.07
C ALA A 49 -33.89 18.83 -4.40
N PHE A 50 -34.87 18.16 -3.78
CA PHE A 50 -34.67 16.85 -3.16
C PHE A 50 -34.30 15.78 -4.19
N ASP A 51 -34.96 15.76 -5.36
CA ASP A 51 -34.71 14.75 -6.39
C ASP A 51 -33.31 14.87 -7.01
N ALA A 52 -32.92 16.10 -7.37
CA ALA A 52 -31.58 16.38 -7.91
C ALA A 52 -30.48 16.00 -6.90
N CYS A 53 -30.74 16.27 -5.64
CA CYS A 53 -29.82 15.97 -4.55
C CYS A 53 -29.78 14.49 -4.17
N ASN A 54 -30.91 13.79 -4.20
CA ASN A 54 -30.93 12.33 -4.04
C ASN A 54 -30.13 11.66 -5.13
N LYS A 55 -30.24 12.15 -6.37
CA LYS A 55 -29.40 11.67 -7.46
C LYS A 55 -27.92 11.93 -7.16
N ALA A 56 -27.54 13.17 -6.84
CA ALA A 56 -26.15 13.52 -6.57
C ALA A 56 -25.55 12.71 -5.40
N ALA A 57 -26.35 12.43 -4.38
CA ALA A 57 -25.92 11.61 -3.26
C ALA A 57 -25.80 10.12 -3.62
N GLY A 58 -26.69 9.59 -4.46
CA GLY A 58 -26.55 8.24 -5.01
C GLY A 58 -25.29 8.11 -5.87
N ASP A 59 -25.04 9.09 -6.75
CA ASP A 59 -23.83 9.14 -7.57
C ASP A 59 -22.56 9.23 -6.68
N TRP A 60 -22.64 9.95 -5.55
CA TRP A 60 -21.55 10.01 -4.56
C TRP A 60 -21.35 8.66 -3.85
N ASP A 61 -22.41 7.98 -3.43
CA ASP A 61 -22.32 6.70 -2.74
C ASP A 61 -21.66 5.63 -3.65
N GLU A 62 -22.00 5.63 -4.94
CA GLU A 62 -21.34 4.77 -5.95
C GLU A 62 -19.85 5.10 -6.11
N GLU A 63 -19.51 6.39 -6.20
CA GLU A 63 -18.12 6.82 -6.35
C GLU A 63 -17.30 6.53 -5.09
N ALA A 64 -17.87 6.74 -3.90
CA ALA A 64 -17.25 6.40 -2.63
C ALA A 64 -16.96 4.90 -2.53
N ALA A 65 -17.88 4.04 -2.97
CA ALA A 65 -17.66 2.60 -3.05
C ALA A 65 -16.54 2.25 -4.04
N ARG A 66 -16.53 2.89 -5.21
CA ARG A 66 -15.48 2.70 -6.23
C ARG A 66 -14.10 3.10 -5.71
N LEU A 67 -14.00 4.26 -5.05
CA LEU A 67 -12.74 4.75 -4.47
C LEU A 67 -12.23 3.83 -3.37
N ASN A 68 -13.11 3.37 -2.46
CA ASN A 68 -12.71 2.44 -1.41
C ASN A 68 -12.16 1.13 -1.99
N LYS A 69 -12.76 0.60 -3.05
CA LYS A 69 -12.25 -0.59 -3.75
C LYS A 69 -10.86 -0.37 -4.34
N ILE A 70 -10.63 0.78 -4.98
CA ILE A 70 -9.30 1.12 -5.52
C ILE A 70 -8.26 1.23 -4.40
N LEU A 71 -8.64 1.77 -3.24
CA LEU A 71 -7.76 1.87 -2.07
C LEU A 71 -7.45 0.49 -1.47
N ASP A 72 -8.41 -0.45 -1.47
CA ASP A 72 -8.16 -1.85 -1.10
C ASP A 72 -7.17 -2.52 -2.06
N GLU A 73 -7.36 -2.33 -3.38
CA GLU A 73 -6.45 -2.86 -4.40
C GLU A 73 -5.03 -2.28 -4.26
N LEU A 74 -4.91 -0.97 -4.03
CA LEU A 74 -3.63 -0.31 -3.79
C LEU A 74 -2.92 -0.89 -2.56
N THR A 75 -3.66 -1.08 -1.47
CA THR A 75 -3.11 -1.65 -0.23
C THR A 75 -2.65 -3.09 -0.43
N ALA A 76 -3.41 -3.89 -1.20
CA ALA A 76 -3.07 -5.26 -1.52
C ALA A 76 -1.79 -5.34 -2.37
N GLU A 77 -1.67 -4.52 -3.42
CA GLU A 77 -0.51 -4.50 -4.30
C GLU A 77 0.77 -4.04 -3.59
N VAL A 78 0.66 -3.02 -2.74
CA VAL A 78 1.80 -2.57 -1.91
C VAL A 78 2.24 -3.69 -0.96
N GLY A 79 1.28 -4.37 -0.31
CA GLY A 79 1.56 -5.51 0.55
C GLY A 79 2.17 -6.70 -0.20
N HIS A 80 1.76 -6.94 -1.44
CA HIS A 80 2.30 -7.99 -2.30
C HIS A 80 3.73 -7.66 -2.74
N GLY A 81 3.97 -6.43 -3.20
CA GLY A 81 5.29 -5.95 -3.61
C GLY A 81 6.34 -6.09 -2.51
N ASN A 82 6.00 -5.71 -1.27
CA ASN A 82 6.93 -5.84 -0.15
C ASN A 82 7.24 -7.30 0.21
N LYS A 83 6.25 -8.20 0.18
CA LYS A 83 6.47 -9.64 0.44
C LYS A 83 7.38 -10.26 -0.61
N THR A 84 7.17 -9.94 -1.88
CA THR A 84 8.02 -10.40 -2.98
C THR A 84 9.44 -9.85 -2.82
N TYR A 85 9.58 -8.56 -2.52
CA TYR A 85 10.87 -7.91 -2.36
C TYR A 85 11.67 -8.48 -1.18
N THR A 86 11.06 -8.59 0.00
CA THR A 86 11.70 -9.20 1.18
C THR A 86 12.00 -10.69 0.98
N GLY A 87 11.16 -11.43 0.25
CA GLY A 87 11.42 -12.82 -0.13
C GLY A 87 12.68 -12.94 -0.98
N LEU A 88 12.79 -12.14 -2.04
CA LEU A 88 13.96 -12.10 -2.92
C LEU A 88 15.25 -11.70 -2.17
N GLU A 89 15.18 -10.78 -1.21
CA GLU A 89 16.34 -10.42 -0.38
C GLU A 89 16.80 -11.57 0.51
N ASN A 90 15.88 -12.28 1.16
CA ASN A 90 16.22 -13.44 1.99
C ASN A 90 16.83 -14.57 1.15
N GLU A 91 16.32 -14.82 -0.05
CA GLU A 91 16.87 -15.80 -0.99
C GLU A 91 18.29 -15.40 -1.43
N ASN A 92 18.48 -14.15 -1.85
CA ASN A 92 19.79 -13.62 -2.25
C ASN A 92 20.81 -13.65 -1.10
N GLU A 93 20.41 -13.32 0.13
CA GLU A 93 21.30 -13.39 1.30
C GLU A 93 21.72 -14.84 1.58
N ASN A 94 20.77 -15.78 1.53
CA ASN A 94 21.04 -17.20 1.76
C ASN A 94 21.95 -17.78 0.67
N GLU A 95 21.73 -17.43 -0.60
CA GLU A 95 22.60 -17.83 -1.71
C GLU A 95 24.01 -17.25 -1.53
N PHE A 96 24.12 -15.96 -1.20
CA PHE A 96 25.42 -15.32 -0.96
C PHE A 96 26.17 -15.93 0.23
N ARG A 97 25.48 -16.24 1.33
CA ARG A 97 26.06 -16.95 2.49
C ARG A 97 26.52 -18.35 2.11
N THR A 98 25.78 -19.04 1.25
CA THR A 98 26.15 -20.36 0.73
C THR A 98 27.38 -20.28 -0.16
N LEU A 99 27.47 -19.28 -1.04
CA LEU A 99 28.64 -19.07 -1.90
C LEU A 99 29.88 -18.70 -1.07
N ILE A 100 29.75 -17.84 -0.05
CA ILE A 100 30.87 -17.52 0.86
C ILE A 100 31.33 -18.77 1.63
N SER A 101 30.41 -19.58 2.14
CA SER A 101 30.79 -20.79 2.89
C SER A 101 31.49 -21.82 2.00
N GLN A 102 31.07 -21.95 0.73
CA GLN A 102 31.72 -22.80 -0.26
C GLN A 102 33.10 -22.26 -0.69
N THR A 103 33.24 -20.94 -0.86
CA THR A 103 34.50 -20.31 -1.29
C THR A 103 35.53 -20.27 -0.16
N GLY A 104 35.10 -20.05 1.09
CA GLY A 104 35.95 -20.14 2.28
C GLY A 104 36.42 -21.57 2.61
N GLY A 105 35.69 -22.59 2.12
CA GLY A 105 36.14 -23.99 2.14
C GLY A 105 37.25 -24.29 1.13
N MET A 106 37.32 -23.55 0.01
CA MET A 106 38.34 -23.75 -1.02
C MET A 106 39.68 -23.08 -0.72
N THR A 107 39.72 -22.05 0.13
CA THR A 107 40.98 -21.43 0.58
C THR A 107 41.83 -22.34 1.49
N ASN A 108 41.30 -23.47 1.95
CA ASN A 108 42.03 -24.47 2.74
C ASN A 108 42.39 -25.74 1.94
N LEU A 109 42.18 -25.75 0.61
CA LEU A 109 42.48 -26.90 -0.26
C LEU A 109 43.55 -26.60 -1.33
N SER A 110 44.19 -25.43 -1.28
CA SER A 110 45.37 -25.12 -2.09
C SER A 110 46.38 -24.29 -1.29
N ALA A 111 47.51 -24.91 -0.99
CA ALA A 111 48.71 -24.42 -0.26
C ALA A 111 48.74 -24.67 1.25
#